data_AF-A0A9D5UBM7-F1
#
_entry.id   AF-A0A9D5UBM7-F1
#
_cell.length_a   1.000
_cell.length_b   1.000
_cell.length_c   1.000
_cell.angle_alpha   90.00
_cell.angle_beta   90.00
_cell.angle_gamma   90.00
#
_symmetry.space_group_name_H-M   'P 1'
#
loop_
_entity.id
_entity.type
_entity.pdbx_description
1 polymer ?
#
loop_
_entity_poly.entity_id
_entity_poly.type
_entity_poly.pdbx_seq_one_letter_code
_entity_poly.pdbx_strand_id
1 'polypeptide(L)'
;MTANHGATTGVHPTSPTWATWAAGRVRVIDFAHAEPSPWAVDLQKLTMREWRGRPDLEAAFFEGYGRVPDDEDRLVLRAYVALSTLAIIAWSVAHDDPGFEAEARSVLAGLVAR
;
A
#
# COMPACT_ATOMS: atom_id res chain seq x y z
N MET A 1 9.26 -37.78 23.96
CA MET A 1 8.38 -37.74 22.77
C MET A 1 7.11 -36.99 23.15
N THR A 2 7.12 -35.67 22.96
CA THR A 2 5.93 -34.81 22.93
C THR A 2 6.28 -33.67 21.98
N ALA A 3 5.72 -33.74 20.77
CA ALA A 3 5.95 -32.78 19.71
C ALA A 3 5.25 -31.46 20.04
N ASN A 4 6.02 -30.41 20.34
CA ASN A 4 5.48 -29.07 20.37
C ASN A 4 5.31 -28.62 18.92
N HIS A 5 4.06 -28.57 18.47
CA HIS A 5 3.71 -28.17 17.11
C HIS A 5 4.08 -26.69 16.96
N GLY A 6 5.20 -26.46 16.29
CA GLY A 6 5.64 -25.13 15.90
C GLY A 6 4.54 -24.47 15.07
N ALA A 7 3.91 -23.45 15.64
CA ALA A 7 3.08 -22.53 14.89
C ALA A 7 3.96 -21.97 13.78
N THR A 8 3.65 -22.36 12.55
CA THR A 8 4.27 -21.89 11.32
C THR A 8 4.19 -20.37 11.29
N THR A 9 5.28 -19.70 11.67
CA THR A 9 5.57 -18.31 11.32
C THR A 9 5.86 -18.25 9.82
N GLY A 10 4.84 -18.51 9.01
CA GLY A 10 4.87 -18.24 7.59
C GLY A 10 4.60 -16.75 7.40
N VAL A 11 5.62 -16.00 6.97
CA VAL A 11 5.37 -14.71 6.32
C VAL A 11 4.52 -15.03 5.10
N HIS A 12 3.28 -14.52 5.04
CA HIS A 12 2.47 -14.66 3.85
C HIS A 12 3.24 -14.00 2.70
N PRO A 13 3.46 -14.68 1.55
CA PRO A 13 4.37 -14.22 0.49
C PRO A 13 3.97 -12.88 -0.17
N THR A 14 2.83 -12.32 0.20
CA THR A 14 2.31 -11.03 -0.26
C THR A 14 2.27 -9.95 0.82
N SER A 15 2.87 -10.18 1.99
CA SER A 15 2.86 -9.18 3.07
C SER A 15 3.62 -7.94 2.58
N PRO A 16 2.99 -6.75 2.55
CA PRO A 16 3.69 -5.55 2.11
C PRO A 16 4.80 -5.22 3.11
N THR A 17 5.83 -4.49 2.69
CA THR A 17 7.02 -4.21 3.51
C THR A 17 6.73 -3.48 4.83
N TRP A 18 5.53 -2.90 4.98
CA TRP A 18 5.08 -2.13 6.13
C TRP A 18 4.07 -2.89 7.03
N ALA A 19 3.58 -4.07 6.64
CA ALA A 19 2.65 -4.84 7.46
C ALA A 19 2.84 -6.36 7.31
N THR A 20 2.70 -7.07 8.43
CA THR A 20 2.76 -8.55 8.47
C THR A 20 1.46 -9.12 9.02
N TRP A 21 1.12 -10.33 8.56
CA TRP A 21 -0.06 -11.07 9.02
C TRP A 21 0.36 -12.37 9.68
N ALA A 22 -0.10 -12.62 10.90
CA ALA A 22 0.12 -13.88 11.60
C ALA A 22 -1.03 -14.16 12.58
N ALA A 23 -1.57 -15.39 12.53
CA ALA A 23 -2.60 -15.87 13.45
C ALA A 23 -3.82 -14.93 13.60
N GLY A 24 -4.36 -14.44 12.47
CA GLY A 24 -5.54 -13.56 12.50
C GLY A 24 -5.24 -12.09 12.85
N ARG A 25 -3.96 -11.71 12.96
CA ARG A 25 -3.56 -10.37 13.43
C ARG A 25 -2.66 -9.67 12.42
N VAL A 26 -2.95 -8.39 12.20
CA VAL A 26 -2.07 -7.44 11.49
C VAL A 26 -1.05 -6.88 12.49
N ARG A 27 0.20 -6.77 12.06
CA ARG A 27 1.22 -5.95 12.73
C ARG A 27 1.76 -4.93 11.73
N VAL A 28 1.79 -3.67 12.12
CA VAL A 28 2.38 -2.58 11.33
C VAL A 28 3.84 -2.41 11.75
N ILE A 29 4.73 -2.26 10.80
CA ILE A 29 6.17 -2.06 10.97
C ILE A 29 6.64 -0.92 10.06
N ASP A 30 7.93 -0.58 10.12
CA ASP A 30 8.55 0.42 9.24
C ASP A 30 7.96 1.84 9.40
N PHE A 31 8.13 2.41 10.60
CA PHE A 31 7.69 3.77 10.96
C PHE A 31 8.74 4.85 10.65
N ALA A 32 9.78 4.55 9.86
CA ALA A 32 10.88 5.48 9.60
C ALA A 32 10.44 6.79 8.91
N HIS A 33 9.29 6.75 8.22
CA HIS A 33 8.67 7.89 7.54
C HIS A 33 7.32 8.30 8.17
N ALA A 34 7.03 7.87 9.39
CA ALA A 34 5.82 8.29 10.07
C ALA A 34 5.91 9.75 10.49
N GLU A 35 4.98 10.57 10.03
CA GLU A 35 4.91 11.99 10.32
C GLU A 35 3.46 12.46 10.45
N PRO A 36 3.19 13.59 11.15
CA PRO A 36 1.88 14.22 11.13
C PRO A 36 1.49 14.61 9.70
N SER A 37 0.45 13.96 9.17
CA SER A 37 -0.07 14.17 7.82
C SER A 37 -1.59 13.98 7.81
N PRO A 38 -2.30 14.42 6.76
CA PRO A 38 -3.69 14.07 6.57
C PRO A 38 -3.85 12.54 6.54
N TRP A 39 -4.83 12.00 7.26
CA TRP A 39 -5.03 10.55 7.41
C TRP A 39 -5.14 9.80 6.08
N ALA A 40 -5.66 10.47 5.03
CA ALA A 40 -5.81 9.87 3.71
C ALA A 40 -4.45 9.45 3.10
N VAL A 41 -3.34 10.04 3.54
CA VAL A 41 -1.99 9.67 3.10
C VAL A 41 -1.62 8.24 3.51
N ASP A 42 -2.14 7.74 4.63
CA ASP A 42 -1.92 6.35 5.06
C ASP A 42 -2.52 5.34 4.07
N LEU A 43 -3.49 5.76 3.26
CA LEU A 43 -4.14 4.92 2.24
C LEU A 43 -3.32 4.81 0.94
N GLN A 44 -2.24 5.58 0.80
CA GLN A 44 -1.49 5.69 -0.44
C GLN A 44 -0.96 4.33 -0.93
N LYS A 45 -0.29 3.57 -0.06
CA LYS A 45 0.30 2.27 -0.43
C LYS A 45 -0.78 1.24 -0.77
N LEU A 46 -1.90 1.26 -0.04
CA LEU A 46 -3.06 0.41 -0.32
C LEU A 46 -3.65 0.71 -1.71
N THR A 47 -3.81 2.00 -2.01
CA THR A 47 -4.34 2.48 -3.30
C THR A 47 -3.43 2.10 -4.47
N MET A 48 -2.11 2.20 -4.29
CA MET A 48 -1.14 1.92 -5.35
C MET A 48 -1.00 0.43 -5.67
N ARG A 49 -1.18 -0.44 -4.67
CA ARG A 49 -0.81 -1.86 -4.78
C ARG A 49 -1.95 -2.79 -4.41
N GLU A 50 -2.38 -2.79 -3.16
CA GLU A 50 -3.30 -3.81 -2.63
C GLU A 50 -4.70 -3.73 -3.24
N TRP A 51 -5.21 -2.52 -3.45
CA TRP A 51 -6.53 -2.29 -4.05
C TRP A 51 -6.49 -2.22 -5.57
N ARG A 52 -5.29 -2.30 -6.17
CA ARG A 52 -5.12 -2.14 -7.60
C ARG A 52 -5.77 -3.31 -8.34
N GLY A 53 -6.83 -3.02 -9.10
CA GLY A 53 -7.65 -4.03 -9.75
C GLY A 53 -8.52 -4.85 -8.79
N ARG A 54 -8.62 -4.43 -7.53
CA ARG A 54 -9.35 -5.10 -6.44
C ARG A 54 -10.23 -4.10 -5.65
N PRO A 55 -11.25 -3.50 -6.30
CA PRO A 55 -12.16 -2.56 -5.62
C PRO A 55 -12.94 -3.20 -4.47
N ASP A 56 -13.06 -4.53 -4.47
CA ASP A 56 -13.65 -5.30 -3.37
C ASP A 56 -12.82 -5.19 -2.07
N LEU A 57 -11.49 -5.10 -2.17
CA LEU A 57 -10.61 -4.93 -1.01
C LEU A 57 -10.67 -3.51 -0.44
N GLU A 58 -10.84 -2.50 -1.31
CA GLU A 58 -11.05 -1.11 -0.88
C GLU A 58 -12.37 -0.99 -0.11
N ALA A 59 -13.46 -1.56 -0.65
CA ALA A 59 -14.76 -1.56 0.00
C ALA A 59 -14.73 -2.26 1.37
N ALA A 60 -14.15 -3.48 1.43
CA ALA A 60 -14.03 -4.23 2.68
C ALA A 60 -13.15 -3.51 3.71
N PHE A 61 -12.08 -2.82 3.27
CA PHE A 61 -11.25 -2.03 4.16
C PHE A 61 -12.06 -0.89 4.80
N PHE A 62 -12.78 -0.09 4.01
CA PHE A 62 -13.54 1.05 4.56
C PHE A 62 -14.72 0.62 5.42
N GLU A 63 -15.34 -0.52 5.12
CA GLU A 63 -16.35 -1.13 6.01
C GLU A 63 -15.78 -1.42 7.40
N GLY A 64 -14.57 -1.99 7.47
CA GLY A 64 -13.89 -2.26 8.74
C GLY A 64 -13.22 -1.04 9.39
N TYR A 65 -12.73 -0.09 8.59
CA TYR A 65 -12.01 1.10 9.05
C TYR A 65 -12.95 2.12 9.69
N GLY A 66 -14.23 2.12 9.32
CA GLY A 66 -15.26 2.98 9.92
C GLY A 66 -15.18 4.45 9.51
N ARG A 67 -14.33 4.79 8.54
CA ARG A 67 -14.21 6.12 7.94
C ARG A 67 -14.04 5.99 6.43
N VAL A 68 -14.80 6.80 5.68
CA VAL A 68 -14.74 6.85 4.22
C VAL A 68 -14.16 8.22 3.81
N PRO A 69 -13.25 8.28 2.83
CA PRO A 69 -12.74 9.54 2.29
C PRO A 69 -13.84 10.40 1.69
N ASP A 70 -13.88 11.67 2.08
CA ASP A 70 -14.62 12.71 1.36
C ASP A 70 -13.85 13.18 0.12
N ASP A 71 -14.36 14.21 -0.57
CA ASP A 71 -13.75 14.70 -1.79
C ASP A 71 -12.37 15.35 -1.57
N GLU A 72 -12.15 15.98 -0.42
CA GLU A 72 -10.86 16.59 -0.06
C GLU A 72 -9.82 15.51 0.25
N ASP A 73 -10.21 14.51 1.05
CA ASP A 73 -9.39 13.34 1.35
C ASP A 73 -8.97 12.60 0.06
N ARG A 74 -9.89 12.45 -0.89
CA ARG A 74 -9.62 11.84 -2.21
C ARG A 74 -8.66 12.67 -3.04
N LEU A 75 -8.79 13.99 -3.00
CA LEU A 75 -7.88 14.88 -3.72
C LEU A 75 -6.46 14.81 -3.15
N VAL A 76 -6.32 14.86 -1.81
CA VAL A 76 -5.04 14.71 -1.12
C VAL A 76 -4.41 13.36 -1.46
N LEU A 77 -5.18 12.27 -1.33
CA LEU A 77 -4.71 10.93 -1.68
C LEU A 77 -4.23 10.85 -3.14
N ARG A 78 -5.00 11.40 -4.09
CA ARG A 78 -4.62 11.43 -5.51
C ARG A 78 -3.29 12.16 -5.73
N ALA A 79 -3.08 13.30 -5.07
CA ALA A 79 -1.84 14.08 -5.17
C ALA A 79 -0.64 13.32 -4.60
N TYR A 80 -0.79 12.68 -3.44
CA TYR A 80 0.27 11.90 -2.80
C TYR A 80 0.63 10.63 -3.59
N VAL A 81 -0.37 9.94 -4.15
CA VAL A 81 -0.11 8.82 -5.06
C VAL A 81 0.66 9.29 -6.28
N ALA A 82 0.28 10.43 -6.88
CA ALA A 82 1.00 10.97 -8.04
C ALA A 82 2.47 11.32 -7.71
N LEU A 83 2.70 12.03 -6.60
CA LEU A 83 4.05 12.42 -6.17
C LEU A 83 4.92 11.19 -5.87
N SER A 84 4.39 10.22 -5.14
CA SER A 84 5.13 8.99 -4.80
C SER A 84 5.41 8.15 -6.04
N THR A 85 4.48 8.09 -6.98
CA THR A 85 4.69 7.38 -8.24
C THR A 85 5.81 8.03 -9.07
N LEU A 86 5.85 9.36 -9.13
CA LEU A 86 6.94 10.09 -9.80
C LEU A 86 8.29 9.85 -9.11
N ALA A 87 8.33 9.85 -7.78
CA ALA A 87 9.54 9.57 -7.02
C ALA A 87 10.04 8.14 -7.27
N ILE A 88 9.14 7.15 -7.34
CA ILE A 88 9.49 5.78 -7.70
C ILE A 88 10.07 5.71 -9.12
N ILE A 89 9.43 6.35 -10.11
CA ILE A 89 9.96 6.37 -11.48
C ILE A 89 11.37 6.95 -11.52
N ALA A 90 11.60 8.10 -10.86
CA ALA A 90 12.91 8.73 -10.82
C ALA A 90 13.96 7.82 -10.16
N TRP A 91 13.61 7.16 -9.06
CA TRP A 91 14.48 6.20 -8.39
C TRP A 91 14.79 4.99 -9.27
N SER A 92 13.77 4.40 -9.90
CA SER A 92 13.91 3.23 -10.77
C SER A 92 14.80 3.51 -11.98
N VAL A 93 14.65 4.67 -12.61
CA VAL A 93 15.53 5.11 -13.71
C VAL A 93 16.97 5.27 -13.23
N ALA A 94 17.17 5.86 -12.05
CA ALA A 94 18.52 6.07 -11.51
C ALA A 94 19.22 4.77 -11.07
N HIS A 95 18.47 3.67 -10.87
CA HIS A 95 18.98 2.38 -10.40
C HIS A 95 18.82 1.25 -11.42
N ASP A 96 18.48 1.57 -12.68
CA ASP A 96 18.26 0.59 -13.76
C ASP A 96 17.27 -0.53 -13.38
N ASP A 97 16.15 -0.17 -12.72
CA ASP A 97 15.07 -1.10 -12.35
C ASP A 97 13.83 -0.94 -13.26
N PRO A 98 13.80 -1.60 -14.44
CA PRO A 98 12.72 -1.45 -15.40
C PRO A 98 11.39 -2.06 -14.93
N GLY A 99 11.43 -3.01 -13.98
CA GLY A 99 10.22 -3.64 -13.45
C GLY A 99 9.44 -2.65 -12.59
N PHE A 100 10.15 -2.00 -11.66
CA PHE A 100 9.57 -1.02 -10.76
C PHE A 100 9.18 0.28 -11.50
N GLU A 101 9.94 0.65 -12.54
CA GLU A 101 9.57 1.74 -13.45
C GLU A 101 8.23 1.45 -14.15
N ALA A 102 8.07 0.26 -14.75
CA ALA A 102 6.86 -0.10 -15.48
C ALA A 102 5.61 -0.14 -14.57
N GLU A 103 5.73 -0.71 -13.36
CA GLU A 103 4.65 -0.74 -12.38
C GLU A 103 4.19 0.67 -12.02
N ALA A 104 5.13 1.56 -11.69
CA ALA A 104 4.86 2.94 -11.31
C ALA A 104 4.26 3.75 -12.48
N ARG A 105 4.82 3.65 -13.69
CA ARG A 105 4.24 4.29 -14.89
C ARG A 105 2.79 3.86 -15.13
N SER A 106 2.49 2.59 -14.88
CA SER A 106 1.13 2.07 -15.01
C SER A 106 0.18 2.66 -13.94
N VAL A 107 0.65 2.91 -12.71
CA VAL A 107 -0.14 3.66 -11.70
C VAL A 107 -0.42 5.07 -12.20
N LEU A 108 0.61 5.78 -12.66
CA LEU A 108 0.49 7.17 -13.11
C LEU A 108 -0.49 7.30 -14.29
N ALA A 109 -0.41 6.39 -15.26
CA ALA A 109 -1.34 6.35 -16.40
C ALA A 109 -2.80 6.20 -15.93
N GLY A 110 -3.05 5.35 -14.94
CA GLY A 110 -4.38 5.17 -14.35
C GLY A 110 -4.91 6.41 -13.62
N LEU A 111 -4.02 7.24 -13.07
CA LEU A 111 -4.41 8.52 -12.47
C LEU A 111 -4.76 9.59 -13.51
N VAL A 112 -4.09 9.60 -14.67
CA VAL A 112 -4.28 10.63 -15.71
C VAL A 112 -5.48 10.32 -16.61
N ALA A 113 -5.83 9.04 -16.80
CA ALA A 113 -6.95 8.62 -17.62
C ALA A 113 -8.35 8.90 -17.02
N ARG A 114 -8.41 9.56 -15.85
CA ARG A 114 -9.64 9.86 -15.10
C ARG A 114 -9.90 11.36 -15.02
#